data_AF-A0A7S0WCJ4-F1
#
_entry.id   AF-A0A7S0WCJ4-F1
#
_cell.length_a   1.000
_cell.length_b   1.000
_cell.length_c   1.000
_cell.angle_alpha   90.00
_cell.angle_beta   90.00
_cell.angle_gamma   90.00
#
_symmetry.space_group_name_H-M   'P 1'
#
loop_
_entity.id
_entity.type
_entity.pdbx_description
1 polymer ?
#
loop_
_entity_poly.entity_id
_entity_poly.type
_entity_poly.pdbx_seq_one_letter_code
_entity_poly.pdbx_strand_id
1 'polypeptide(L)'
;KLWNAYLKERRDRIKAKCINDPAYEALNNTYERALVFMHKMPRIWLEYCRVLRTQRLVNRTRRTFDRALRSLPITQHDKIWKEYTKFAKEAQVPEMACRVFRRYLKLEPDGVEEYIDFLKANAMWNESAVLLAQALNRETFTSKSGKSKHQLWLELCDVCTKHAPDIT
;
A
#
# COMPACT_ATOMS: atom_id res chain seq x y z
N LYS A 1 -18.73 -16.96 12.64
CA LYS A 1 -19.32 -17.29 11.31
C LYS A 1 -18.53 -18.43 10.68
N LEU A 2 -19.21 -19.49 10.24
CA LEU A 2 -18.62 -20.76 9.78
C LEU A 2 -17.61 -20.60 8.64
N TRP A 3 -17.88 -19.73 7.66
CA TRP A 3 -16.98 -19.48 6.53
C TRP A 3 -15.58 -19.01 6.95
N ASN A 4 -15.49 -18.17 8.00
CA ASN A 4 -14.21 -17.65 8.48
C ASN A 4 -13.42 -18.75 9.20
N ALA A 5 -14.11 -19.59 9.97
CA ALA A 5 -13.51 -20.76 10.61
C ALA A 5 -12.93 -21.72 9.56
N TYR A 6 -13.68 -21.99 8.47
CA TYR A 6 -13.23 -22.82 7.36
C TYR A 6 -11.99 -22.27 6.65
N LEU A 7 -11.97 -20.98 6.29
CA LEU A 7 -10.79 -20.36 5.66
C LEU A 7 -9.58 -20.32 6.60
N LYS A 8 -9.82 -20.10 7.90
CA LYS A 8 -8.78 -20.15 8.92
C LYS A 8 -8.17 -21.55 9.01
N GLU A 9 -9.00 -22.59 9.10
CA GLU A 9 -8.55 -23.98 9.18
C GLU A 9 -7.73 -24.38 7.95
N ARG A 10 -8.20 -24.06 6.73
CA ARG A 10 -7.44 -24.36 5.51
C ARG A 10 -6.09 -23.66 5.47
N ARG A 11 -6.02 -22.40 5.91
CA ARG A 11 -4.77 -21.65 6.03
C ARG A 11 -3.84 -22.29 7.05
N ASP A 12 -4.36 -22.70 8.21
CA ASP A 12 -3.56 -23.32 9.26
C ASP A 12 -2.95 -24.65 8.81
N ARG A 13 -3.69 -25.46 8.04
CA ARG A 13 -3.18 -26.70 7.42
C ARG A 13 -2.05 -26.48 6.42
N ILE A 14 -1.99 -25.31 5.78
CA ILE A 14 -1.03 -25.00 4.72
C ILE A 14 0.24 -24.34 5.26
N LYS A 15 0.22 -23.79 6.48
CA LYS A 15 1.39 -23.13 7.10
C LYS A 15 2.63 -24.02 7.16
N ALA A 16 2.46 -25.34 7.33
CA ALA A 16 3.57 -26.29 7.42
C ALA A 16 4.15 -26.71 6.05
N LYS A 17 3.55 -26.27 4.94
CA LYS A 17 3.92 -26.66 3.58
C LYS A 17 4.77 -25.60 2.90
N CYS A 18 5.65 -26.04 2.00
CA CYS A 18 6.44 -25.17 1.14
C CYS A 18 5.54 -24.30 0.24
N ILE A 19 5.96 -23.07 -0.06
CA ILE A 19 5.18 -22.07 -0.82
C ILE A 19 4.77 -22.58 -2.21
N ASN A 20 5.58 -23.44 -2.83
CA ASN A 20 5.32 -24.01 -4.15
C ASN A 20 4.36 -25.22 -4.13
N ASP A 21 3.87 -25.67 -2.97
CA ASP A 21 2.93 -26.78 -2.87
C ASP A 21 1.58 -26.41 -3.55
N PRO A 22 1.01 -27.29 -4.39
CA PRO A 22 -0.30 -27.07 -5.03
C PRO A 22 -1.44 -26.69 -4.07
N ALA A 23 -1.30 -27.02 -2.78
CA ALA A 23 -2.24 -26.62 -1.74
C ALA A 23 -2.41 -25.09 -1.63
N TYR A 24 -1.36 -24.30 -1.92
CA TYR A 24 -1.47 -22.84 -1.96
C TYR A 24 -2.38 -22.36 -3.09
N GLU A 25 -2.32 -23.00 -4.27
CA GLU A 25 -3.22 -22.65 -5.36
C GLU A 25 -4.67 -23.10 -5.07
N ALA A 26 -4.84 -24.26 -4.44
CA ALA A 26 -6.15 -24.68 -3.95
C ALA A 26 -6.73 -23.67 -2.93
N LEU A 27 -5.90 -23.13 -2.03
CA LEU A 27 -6.31 -22.07 -1.11
C LEU A 27 -6.69 -20.78 -1.86
N ASN A 28 -5.88 -20.35 -2.82
CA ASN A 28 -6.17 -19.19 -3.67
C ASN A 28 -7.54 -19.35 -4.36
N ASN A 29 -7.82 -20.53 -4.92
CA ASN A 29 -9.10 -20.85 -5.54
C ASN A 29 -10.27 -20.80 -4.56
N THR A 30 -10.09 -21.25 -3.31
CA THR A 30 -11.14 -21.12 -2.29
C THR A 30 -11.44 -19.65 -1.94
N TYR A 31 -10.43 -18.78 -1.89
CA TYR A 31 -10.65 -17.35 -1.69
C TYR A 31 -11.37 -16.70 -2.86
N GLU A 32 -10.97 -17.01 -4.11
CA GLU A 32 -11.65 -16.48 -5.30
C GLU A 32 -13.13 -16.89 -5.33
N ARG A 33 -13.44 -18.16 -5.02
CA ARG A 33 -14.84 -18.63 -4.91
C ARG A 33 -15.60 -17.93 -3.80
N ALA A 34 -14.97 -17.71 -2.65
CA ALA A 34 -15.60 -17.01 -1.53
C ALA A 34 -15.88 -15.53 -1.85
N LEU A 35 -14.99 -14.89 -2.63
CA LEU A 35 -15.14 -13.51 -3.08
C LEU A 35 -16.31 -13.33 -4.05
N VAL A 36 -16.66 -14.34 -4.87
CA VAL A 36 -17.86 -14.28 -5.74
C VAL A 36 -19.11 -13.89 -4.94
N PHE A 37 -19.29 -14.46 -3.75
CA PHE A 37 -20.48 -14.20 -2.91
C PHE A 37 -20.26 -13.08 -1.88
N MET A 38 -19.03 -12.88 -1.39
CA MET A 38 -18.73 -12.00 -0.26
C MET A 38 -17.87 -10.77 -0.62
N HIS A 39 -17.84 -10.35 -1.89
CA HIS A 39 -17.01 -9.23 -2.37
C HIS A 39 -17.25 -7.88 -1.68
N LYS A 40 -18.39 -7.69 -1.00
CA LYS A 40 -18.70 -6.47 -0.23
C LYS A 40 -18.10 -6.45 1.18
N MET A 41 -17.44 -7.53 1.62
CA MET A 41 -16.83 -7.61 2.94
C MET A 41 -15.32 -7.29 2.87
N PRO A 42 -14.82 -6.21 3.49
CA PRO A 42 -13.39 -5.87 3.45
C PRO A 42 -12.46 -6.93 4.04
N ARG A 43 -12.95 -7.63 5.07
CA ARG A 43 -12.15 -8.58 5.83
C ARG A 43 -11.62 -9.72 4.95
N ILE A 44 -12.44 -10.26 4.05
CA ILE A 44 -12.00 -11.36 3.19
C ILE A 44 -10.96 -10.91 2.16
N TRP A 45 -11.08 -9.69 1.64
CA TRP A 45 -10.06 -9.10 0.76
C TRP A 45 -8.73 -8.93 1.48
N LEU A 46 -8.74 -8.37 2.69
CA LEU A 46 -7.53 -8.19 3.50
C LEU A 46 -6.86 -9.52 3.84
N GLU A 47 -7.65 -10.52 4.23
CA GLU A 47 -7.11 -11.86 4.52
C GLU A 47 -6.53 -12.51 3.26
N TYR A 48 -7.18 -12.36 2.10
CA TYR A 48 -6.66 -12.89 0.85
C TYR A 48 -5.38 -12.19 0.40
N CYS A 49 -5.32 -10.85 0.44
CA CYS A 49 -4.11 -10.10 0.14
C CYS A 49 -2.94 -10.49 1.05
N ARG A 50 -3.19 -10.73 2.35
CA ARG A 50 -2.16 -11.21 3.28
C ARG A 50 -1.61 -12.57 2.87
N VAL A 51 -2.46 -13.50 2.47
CA VAL A 51 -2.06 -14.83 1.99
C VAL A 51 -1.22 -14.73 0.71
N LEU A 52 -1.63 -13.90 -0.26
CA LEU A 52 -0.87 -13.69 -1.49
C LEU A 52 0.49 -13.02 -1.24
N ARG A 53 0.55 -12.11 -0.26
CA ARG A 53 1.80 -11.49 0.18
C ARG A 53 2.77 -12.50 0.78
N THR A 54 2.28 -13.44 1.60
CA THR A 54 3.12 -14.53 2.13
C THR A 54 3.67 -15.43 1.02
N GLN A 55 2.91 -15.63 -0.07
CA GLN A 55 3.37 -16.34 -1.27
C GLN A 55 4.33 -15.52 -2.15
N ARG A 56 4.58 -14.24 -1.83
CA ARG A 56 5.40 -13.29 -2.62
C ARG A 56 4.92 -13.09 -4.07
N LEU A 57 3.62 -13.28 -4.33
CA LEU A 57 3.03 -13.08 -5.66
C LEU A 57 2.70 -11.60 -5.89
N VAL A 58 3.70 -10.76 -6.19
CA VAL A 58 3.56 -9.29 -6.28
C VAL A 58 2.46 -8.86 -7.27
N ASN A 59 2.49 -9.39 -8.49
CA ASN A 59 1.52 -9.04 -9.54
C ASN A 59 0.09 -9.42 -9.17
N ARG A 60 -0.12 -10.62 -8.62
CA ARG A 60 -1.44 -11.11 -8.19
C ARG A 60 -1.96 -10.30 -7.01
N THR A 61 -1.08 -10.00 -6.04
CA THR A 61 -1.40 -9.18 -4.87
C THR A 61 -1.84 -7.78 -5.28
N ARG A 62 -1.09 -7.12 -6.16
CA ARG A 62 -1.44 -5.80 -6.72
C ARG A 62 -2.82 -5.80 -7.38
N ARG A 63 -3.07 -6.75 -8.30
CA ARG A 63 -4.37 -6.89 -8.99
C ARG A 63 -5.51 -7.15 -8.00
N THR A 64 -5.25 -7.89 -6.92
CA THR A 64 -6.25 -8.19 -5.88
C THR A 64 -6.59 -6.96 -5.05
N PHE A 65 -5.60 -6.15 -4.66
CA PHE A 65 -5.85 -4.85 -4.02
C PHE A 65 -6.66 -3.91 -4.92
N ASP A 66 -6.32 -3.83 -6.21
CA ASP A 66 -7.08 -3.05 -7.18
C ASP A 66 -8.54 -3.53 -7.32
N ARG A 67 -8.76 -4.85 -7.34
CA ARG A 67 -10.11 -5.45 -7.34
C ARG A 67 -10.88 -5.15 -6.07
N ALA A 68 -10.22 -5.18 -4.91
CA ALA A 68 -10.83 -4.83 -3.63
C ALA A 68 -11.33 -3.38 -3.62
N LEU A 69 -10.52 -2.43 -4.06
CA LEU A 69 -10.89 -1.00 -4.14
C LEU A 69 -12.04 -0.74 -5.12
N ARG A 70 -12.19 -1.53 -6.19
CA ARG A 70 -13.34 -1.43 -7.11
C ARG A 70 -14.62 -2.03 -6.52
N SER A 71 -14.48 -3.08 -5.70
CA SER A 71 -15.63 -3.86 -5.20
C SER A 71 -16.26 -3.24 -3.95
N LEU A 72 -15.44 -2.61 -3.11
CA LEU A 72 -15.80 -2.07 -1.81
C LEU A 72 -16.22 -0.60 -1.88
N PRO A 73 -17.18 -0.14 -1.05
CA PRO A 73 -17.49 1.27 -0.88
C PRO A 73 -16.30 2.10 -0.39
N ILE A 74 -16.28 3.39 -0.77
CA ILE A 74 -15.18 4.32 -0.44
C ILE A 74 -14.94 4.49 1.06
N THR A 75 -15.98 4.35 1.89
CA THR A 75 -15.91 4.40 3.36
C THR A 75 -15.00 3.32 3.96
N GLN A 76 -14.70 2.26 3.21
CA GLN A 76 -13.86 1.15 3.64
C GLN A 76 -12.46 1.17 3.01
N HIS A 77 -12.18 2.14 2.12
CA HIS A 77 -10.92 2.19 1.39
C HIS A 77 -9.73 2.49 2.29
N ASP A 78 -9.91 3.27 3.36
CA ASP A 78 -8.85 3.58 4.35
C ASP A 78 -8.12 2.31 4.84
N LYS A 79 -8.88 1.27 5.22
CA LYS A 79 -8.31 -0.01 5.70
C LYS A 79 -7.54 -0.76 4.61
N ILE A 80 -7.99 -0.67 3.36
CA ILE A 80 -7.33 -1.32 2.23
C ILE A 80 -6.05 -0.57 1.87
N TRP A 81 -6.11 0.77 1.81
CA TRP A 81 -4.96 1.61 1.51
C TRP A 81 -3.83 1.46 2.51
N LYS A 82 -4.12 1.41 3.82
CA LYS A 82 -3.12 1.16 4.86
C LYS A 82 -2.31 -0.11 4.63
N GLU A 83 -2.97 -1.20 4.24
CA GLU A 83 -2.29 -2.46 3.94
C GLU A 83 -1.64 -2.46 2.55
N TYR A 84 -2.21 -1.71 1.59
CA TYR A 84 -1.68 -1.62 0.24
C TYR A 84 -0.42 -0.75 0.16
N THR A 85 -0.36 0.38 0.85
CA THR A 85 0.84 1.23 0.94
C THR A 85 1.97 0.47 1.66
N LYS A 86 1.66 -0.26 2.73
CA LYS A 86 2.62 -1.15 3.40
C LYS A 86 3.19 -2.21 2.44
N PHE A 87 2.32 -2.90 1.69
CA PHE A 87 2.75 -3.85 0.67
C PHE A 87 3.61 -3.18 -0.42
N ALA A 88 3.25 -1.98 -0.86
CA ALA A 88 4.00 -1.25 -1.88
C ALA A 88 5.43 -0.92 -1.43
N LYS A 89 5.63 -0.54 -0.16
CA LYS A 89 6.95 -0.33 0.44
C LYS A 89 7.76 -1.64 0.51
N GLU A 90 7.10 -2.76 0.82
CA GLU A 90 7.75 -4.08 0.95
C GLU A 90 8.09 -4.75 -0.39
N ALA A 91 7.37 -4.44 -1.48
CA ALA A 91 7.44 -5.18 -2.73
C ALA A 91 8.72 -4.98 -3.57
N GLN A 92 9.67 -4.14 -3.12
CA GLN A 92 10.95 -3.84 -3.79
C GLN A 92 10.84 -3.41 -5.27
N VAL A 93 9.66 -2.92 -5.70
CA VAL A 93 9.43 -2.39 -7.05
C VAL A 93 9.05 -0.91 -6.94
N PRO A 94 10.02 0.02 -7.08
CA PRO A 94 9.82 1.44 -6.83
C PRO A 94 8.75 2.07 -7.73
N GLU A 95 8.75 1.75 -9.03
CA GLU A 95 7.79 2.32 -9.98
C GLU A 95 6.33 1.96 -9.64
N MET A 96 6.11 0.70 -9.25
CA MET A 96 4.79 0.25 -8.81
C MET A 96 4.38 0.98 -7.55
N ALA A 97 5.29 1.11 -6.58
CA ALA A 97 5.01 1.82 -5.34
C ALA A 97 4.64 3.28 -5.60
N CYS A 98 5.41 4.00 -6.42
CA CYS A 98 5.10 5.38 -6.82
C CYS A 98 3.71 5.50 -7.45
N ARG A 99 3.34 4.60 -8.37
CA ARG A 99 1.99 4.61 -8.97
C ARG A 99 0.88 4.41 -7.94
N VAL A 100 1.10 3.52 -6.97
CA VAL A 100 0.14 3.26 -5.88
C VAL A 100 0.01 4.48 -4.98
N PHE A 101 1.13 5.08 -4.55
CA PHE A 101 1.14 6.29 -3.72
C PHE A 101 0.51 7.49 -4.42
N ARG A 102 0.83 7.75 -5.70
CA ARG A 102 0.19 8.83 -6.47
C ARG A 102 -1.34 8.68 -6.51
N ARG A 103 -1.86 7.45 -6.56
CA ARG A 103 -3.30 7.20 -6.52
C ARG A 103 -3.87 7.37 -5.12
N TYR A 104 -3.15 6.92 -4.09
CA TYR A 104 -3.54 7.09 -2.69
C TYR A 104 -3.69 8.57 -2.32
N LEU A 105 -2.73 9.42 -2.73
CA LEU A 105 -2.75 10.86 -2.45
C LEU A 105 -3.90 11.63 -3.09
N LYS A 106 -4.52 11.09 -4.15
CA LYS A 106 -5.75 11.69 -4.72
C LYS A 106 -6.95 11.51 -3.80
N LEU A 107 -6.95 10.46 -2.97
CA LEU A 107 -8.02 10.17 -2.03
C LEU A 107 -7.75 10.81 -0.66
N GLU A 108 -6.51 10.67 -0.17
CA GLU A 108 -6.11 11.14 1.15
C GLU A 108 -4.82 11.97 1.04
N PRO A 109 -4.94 13.30 0.86
CA PRO A 109 -3.78 14.17 0.67
C PRO A 109 -2.89 14.25 1.92
N ASP A 110 -3.44 13.95 3.10
CA ASP A 110 -2.73 13.98 4.38
C ASP A 110 -1.65 12.89 4.48
N GLY A 111 -1.72 11.85 3.64
CA GLY A 111 -0.72 10.78 3.58
C GLY A 111 0.57 11.14 2.81
N VAL A 112 0.77 12.41 2.44
CA VAL A 112 1.91 12.84 1.59
C VAL A 112 3.27 12.59 2.26
N GLU A 113 3.35 12.75 3.58
CA GLU A 113 4.61 12.55 4.33
C GLU A 113 5.12 11.13 4.21
N GLU A 114 4.22 10.13 4.32
CA GLU A 114 4.60 8.72 4.18
C GLU A 114 5.16 8.39 2.79
N TYR A 115 4.72 9.11 1.76
CA TYR A 115 5.23 8.96 0.40
C TYR A 115 6.57 9.66 0.23
N ILE A 116 6.73 10.87 0.76
CA ILE A 116 8.00 11.61 0.78
C ILE A 116 9.09 10.77 1.46
N ASP A 117 8.80 10.18 2.62
CA ASP A 117 9.75 9.31 3.33
C ASP A 117 10.14 8.09 2.50
N PHE A 118 9.19 7.50 1.76
CA PHE A 118 9.47 6.40 0.84
C PHE A 118 10.36 6.85 -0.33
N LEU A 119 10.12 8.02 -0.91
CA LEU A 119 10.91 8.55 -2.02
C LEU A 119 12.35 8.84 -1.57
N LYS A 120 12.54 9.47 -0.41
CA LYS A 120 13.85 9.70 0.21
C LYS A 120 14.60 8.39 0.43
N ALA A 121 13.92 7.35 0.95
CA ALA A 121 14.53 6.04 1.17
C ALA A 121 14.99 5.33 -0.12
N ASN A 122 14.39 5.66 -1.28
CA ASN A 122 14.76 5.11 -2.59
C ASN A 122 15.60 6.09 -3.43
N ALA A 123 16.15 7.16 -2.82
CA ALA A 123 16.95 8.19 -3.48
C ALA A 123 16.23 8.90 -4.66
N MET A 124 14.90 8.96 -4.64
CA MET A 124 14.10 9.68 -5.63
C MET A 124 13.92 11.15 -5.21
N TRP A 125 15.01 11.91 -5.25
CA TRP A 125 15.09 13.26 -4.70
C TRP A 125 14.21 14.28 -5.43
N ASN A 126 14.16 14.21 -6.77
CA ASN A 126 13.38 15.15 -7.57
C ASN A 126 11.87 15.09 -7.23
N GLU A 127 11.28 13.90 -7.29
CA GLU A 127 9.86 13.73 -6.96
C GLU A 127 9.57 14.09 -5.49
N SER A 128 10.51 13.77 -4.58
CA SER A 128 10.40 14.16 -3.17
C SER A 128 10.39 15.68 -3.00
N ALA A 129 11.26 16.42 -3.69
CA ALA A 129 11.36 17.88 -3.59
C ALA A 129 10.10 18.56 -4.13
N VAL A 130 9.62 18.12 -5.30
CA VAL A 130 8.38 18.62 -5.90
C VAL A 130 7.19 18.41 -4.98
N LEU A 131 7.05 17.22 -4.37
CA LEU A 131 5.96 16.93 -3.45
C LEU A 131 6.06 17.72 -2.14
N LEU A 132 7.25 17.90 -1.59
CA LEU A 132 7.48 18.75 -0.41
C LEU A 132 7.09 20.21 -0.69
N ALA A 133 7.50 20.75 -1.84
CA ALA A 133 7.13 22.11 -2.25
C ALA A 133 5.60 22.25 -2.42
N GLN A 134 4.97 21.28 -3.08
CA GLN A 134 3.51 21.27 -3.22
C GLN A 134 2.78 21.14 -1.88
N ALA A 135 3.31 20.36 -0.93
CA ALA A 135 2.73 20.22 0.41
C ALA A 135 2.87 21.52 1.22
N LEU A 136 4.02 22.18 1.17
CA LEU A 136 4.27 23.46 1.84
C LEU A 136 3.41 24.60 1.31
N ASN A 137 3.17 24.64 -0.01
CA ASN A 137 2.31 25.63 -0.64
C ASN A 137 0.82 25.49 -0.28
N ARG A 138 0.39 24.35 0.27
CA ARG A 138 -1.00 24.15 0.70
C ARG A 138 -1.23 24.79 2.05
N GLU A 139 -2.12 25.78 2.11
CA GLU A 139 -2.46 26.49 3.35
C GLU A 139 -3.07 25.55 4.40
N THR A 140 -3.92 24.62 3.97
CA THR A 140 -4.63 23.63 4.80
C THR A 140 -3.79 22.43 5.24
N PHE A 141 -2.50 22.38 4.88
CA PHE A 141 -1.67 21.22 5.20
C PHE A 141 -1.40 21.12 6.69
N THR A 142 -1.85 20.02 7.30
CA THR A 142 -1.54 19.62 8.67
C THR A 142 -0.71 18.34 8.65
N SER A 143 0.48 18.39 9.25
CA SER A 143 1.36 17.23 9.36
C SER A 143 0.73 16.14 10.22
N LYS A 144 0.57 14.93 9.67
CA LYS A 144 0.18 13.75 10.47
C LYS A 144 1.29 13.34 11.44
N SER A 145 2.54 13.62 11.09
CA SER A 145 3.71 13.34 11.93
C SER A 145 3.96 14.44 12.99
N GLY A 146 3.13 15.49 13.04
CA GLY A 146 3.27 16.61 13.98
C GLY A 146 4.43 17.56 13.66
N LYS A 147 5.02 17.47 12.46
CA LYS A 147 6.10 18.36 12.03
C LYS A 147 5.55 19.77 11.75
N SER A 148 6.33 20.78 12.12
CA SER A 148 5.98 22.17 11.78
C SER A 148 6.23 22.45 10.29
N LYS A 149 5.51 23.42 9.72
CA LYS A 149 5.77 23.87 8.33
C LYS A 149 7.23 24.30 8.15
N HIS A 150 7.82 24.94 9.16
CA HIS A 150 9.24 25.32 9.16
C HIS A 150 10.17 24.10 9.08
N GLN A 151 9.88 23.03 9.83
CA GLN A 151 10.67 21.80 9.77
C GLN A 151 10.63 21.14 8.39
N LEU A 152 9.45 21.10 7.76
CA LEU A 152 9.30 20.60 6.39
C LEU A 152 10.02 21.49 5.36
N TRP A 153 10.06 22.79 5.59
CA TRP A 153 10.81 23.73 4.76
C TRP A 153 12.33 23.49 4.89
N LEU A 154 12.84 23.30 6.09
CA LEU A 154 14.24 22.93 6.31
C LEU A 154 14.58 21.59 5.63
N GLU A 155 13.69 20.59 5.73
CA GLU A 155 13.86 19.33 5.01
C GLU A 155 13.93 19.51 3.49
N LEU A 156 13.12 20.43 2.92
CA LEU A 156 13.18 20.76 1.50
C LEU A 156 14.51 21.41 1.13
N CYS A 157 14.97 22.40 1.90
CA CYS A 157 16.27 23.04 1.67
C CYS A 157 17.43 22.04 1.75
N ASP A 158 17.38 21.09 2.69
CA ASP A 158 18.37 20.03 2.83
C ASP A 158 18.40 19.11 1.60
N VAL A 159 17.24 18.72 1.08
CA VAL A 159 17.14 17.91 -0.15
C VAL A 159 17.69 18.69 -1.34
N CYS A 160 17.30 19.95 -1.52
CA CYS A 160 17.75 20.79 -2.63
C CYS A 160 19.25 21.09 -2.60
N THR A 161 19.85 21.26 -1.42
CA THR A 161 21.28 21.58 -1.29
C THR A 161 22.17 20.35 -1.43
N LYS A 162 21.79 19.21 -0.82
CA LYS A 162 22.59 17.98 -0.83
C LYS A 162 22.44 17.18 -2.12
N HIS A 163 21.29 17.27 -2.77
CA HIS A 163 20.95 16.51 -3.98
C HIS A 163 20.63 17.40 -5.19
N ALA A 164 21.19 18.61 -5.22
CA ALA A 164 21.08 19.54 -6.33
C ALA A 164 21.27 18.91 -7.73
N PRO A 165 22.27 18.03 -7.99
CA PRO A 165 22.44 17.46 -9.34
C PRO A 165 21.34 16.48 -9.76
N ASP A 166 20.65 15.86 -8.80
CA ASP A 166 19.58 14.89 -9.06
C ASP A 166 18.21 15.57 -9.21
N ILE A 167 18.12 16.88 -8.95
CA ILE A 167 16.91 17.69 -9.00
C ILE A 167 17.01 18.57 -10.24
N THR A 168 16.37 18.12 -11.33
CA THR A 168 16.23 18.83 -12.61
C THR A 168 14.77 18.86 -13.02
#